data_AF-A0A6M0L5W8-F1
#
_entry.id   AF-A0A6M0L5W8-F1
#
_cell.length_a   1.000
_cell.length_b   1.000
_cell.length_c   1.000
_cell.angle_alpha   90.00
_cell.angle_beta   90.00
_cell.angle_gamma   90.00
#
_symmetry.space_group_name_H-M   'P 1'
#
loop_
_entity.id
_entity.type
_entity.pdbx_description
1 polymer ?
#
loop_
_entity_poly.entity_id
_entity_poly.type
_entity_poly.pdbx_seq_one_letter_code
_entity_poly.pdbx_strand_id
1 'polypeptide(L)'
;LHNRDFDRFEEILIWAKQEAISPGLRRVLRTFKGYLPYIKNTFIYHHLTNGALKGINHKIKVLKRNAYGYRHFSHFRNRILLICKLYVPYTVPFTSLVA
;
A
#
# COMPACT_ATOMS: atom_id res chain seq x y z
N LEU A 1 16.84 4.72 -17.03
CA LEU A 1 16.20 3.51 -16.45
C LEU A 1 15.42 2.79 -17.56
N HIS A 2 16.13 2.24 -18.55
CA HIS A 2 15.52 1.98 -19.86
C HIS A 2 14.98 0.56 -20.09
N ASN A 3 15.29 -0.43 -19.25
CA ASN A 3 14.74 -1.77 -19.37
C ASN A 3 14.17 -2.21 -18.01
N ARG A 4 12.83 -2.22 -17.90
CA ARG A 4 12.10 -2.82 -16.77
C ARG A 4 12.08 -4.34 -16.94
N ASP A 5 13.27 -4.91 -16.85
CA ASP A 5 13.53 -6.32 -17.13
C ASP A 5 13.27 -7.16 -15.88
N PHE A 6 12.07 -7.72 -15.82
CA PHE A 6 11.66 -8.59 -14.73
C PHE A 6 12.42 -9.92 -14.76
N ASP A 7 12.73 -10.43 -15.95
CA ASP A 7 13.38 -11.73 -16.11
C ASP A 7 14.81 -11.65 -15.56
N ARG A 8 15.54 -10.58 -15.88
CA ARG A 8 16.84 -10.29 -15.27
C ARG A 8 16.78 -10.14 -13.75
N PHE A 9 15.72 -9.52 -13.21
CA PHE A 9 15.54 -9.44 -11.76
C PHE A 9 15.35 -10.83 -11.13
N GLU A 10 14.54 -11.68 -11.76
CA GLU A 10 14.29 -13.05 -11.29
C GLU A 10 15.56 -13.91 -11.34
N GLU A 11 16.33 -13.82 -12.42
CA GLU A 11 17.62 -14.50 -12.57
C GLU A 11 18.60 -14.12 -11.45
N ILE A 12 18.79 -12.82 -11.21
CA ILE A 12 19.67 -12.32 -10.15
C ILE A 12 19.18 -12.80 -8.78
N LEU A 13 17.87 -12.81 -8.54
CA LEU A 13 17.28 -13.25 -7.28
C LEU A 13 17.56 -14.74 -7.01
N ILE A 14 17.52 -15.58 -8.04
CA ILE A 14 17.84 -17.01 -7.94
C ILE A 14 19.34 -17.20 -7.69
N TRP A 15 20.19 -16.51 -8.44
CA TRP A 15 21.64 -16.62 -8.33
C TRP A 15 22.16 -16.14 -6.97
N ALA A 16 21.68 -14.98 -6.49
CA ALA A 16 22.11 -14.40 -5.21
C ALA A 16 21.85 -15.29 -3.98
N LYS A 17 21.02 -16.33 -4.09
CA LYS A 17 20.81 -17.33 -3.04
C LYS A 17 22.03 -18.23 -2.83
N GLN A 18 22.83 -18.45 -3.88
CA GLN A 18 24.00 -19.32 -3.86
C GLN A 18 25.24 -18.62 -3.28
N GLU A 19 25.21 -17.29 -3.24
CA GLU A 19 26.29 -16.46 -2.74
C GLU A 19 26.38 -16.43 -1.20
N ALA A 20 27.59 -16.13 -0.72
CA ALA A 20 27.87 -15.88 0.69
C ALA A 20 27.33 -14.49 1.11
N ILE A 21 26.01 -14.40 1.27
CA ILE A 21 25.31 -13.18 1.68
C ILE A 21 24.98 -13.15 3.18
N SER A 22 24.82 -11.95 3.72
CA SER A 22 24.44 -11.76 5.13
C SER A 22 23.08 -12.40 5.45
N PRO A 23 22.84 -12.87 6.69
CA PRO A 23 21.55 -13.43 7.10
C PRO A 23 20.37 -12.47 6.90
N GLY A 24 20.60 -11.17 7.08
CA GLY A 24 19.60 -10.13 6.84
C GLY A 24 19.20 -10.05 5.37
N LEU A 25 20.18 -10.04 4.46
CA LEU A 25 19.91 -10.02 3.03
C LEU A 25 19.22 -11.32 2.58
N ARG A 26 19.64 -12.48 3.11
CA ARG A 26 18.98 -13.77 2.83
C ARG A 26 17.49 -13.76 3.21
N ARG A 27 17.13 -13.10 4.32
CA ARG A 27 15.73 -12.90 4.72
C ARG A 27 14.97 -12.05 3.70
N VAL A 28 15.56 -10.95 3.23
CA VAL A 28 14.97 -10.07 2.20
C VAL A 28 14.73 -10.82 0.90
N LEU A 29 15.73 -11.56 0.40
CA LEU A 29 15.59 -12.34 -0.84
C LEU A 29 14.48 -13.40 -0.73
N ARG A 30 14.33 -14.04 0.43
CA ARG A 30 13.22 -14.96 0.70
C ARG A 30 11.87 -14.26 0.60
N THR A 31 11.74 -13.05 1.13
CA THR A 31 10.53 -12.23 0.99
C THR A 31 10.27 -11.90 -0.49
N PHE A 32 11.28 -11.46 -1.24
CA PHE A 32 11.10 -11.18 -2.67
C PHE A 32 10.62 -12.40 -3.44
N LYS A 33 11.17 -13.59 -3.17
CA LYS A 33 10.71 -14.84 -3.78
C LYS A 33 9.25 -15.14 -3.44
N GLY A 34 8.84 -14.94 -2.18
CA GLY A 34 7.45 -15.16 -1.75
C GLY A 34 6.45 -14.19 -2.39
N TYR A 35 6.88 -12.98 -2.73
CA TYR A 35 6.04 -11.94 -3.34
C TYR A 35 6.30 -11.73 -4.84
N LEU A 36 7.02 -12.64 -5.48
CA LEU A 36 7.51 -12.48 -6.85
C LEU A 36 6.42 -12.15 -7.88
N PRO A 37 5.22 -12.77 -7.86
CA PRO A 37 4.13 -12.40 -8.77
C PRO A 37 3.66 -10.95 -8.60
N TYR A 38 3.63 -10.44 -7.36
CA TYR A 38 3.23 -9.07 -7.07
C TYR A 38 4.32 -8.07 -7.45
N ILE A 39 5.59 -8.44 -7.25
CA ILE A 39 6.73 -7.65 -7.71
C ILE A 39 6.66 -7.51 -9.23
N LYS A 40 6.38 -8.59 -9.98
CA LYS A 40 6.19 -8.56 -11.44
C LYS A 40 5.15 -7.51 -11.87
N ASN A 41 4.03 -7.43 -11.15
CA ASN A 41 3.01 -6.42 -11.42
C ASN A 41 3.55 -4.98 -11.33
N THR A 42 4.54 -4.71 -10.49
CA THR A 42 5.15 -3.36 -10.40
C THR A 42 6.00 -3.01 -11.63
N PHE A 43 6.58 -4.02 -12.29
CA PHE A 43 7.31 -3.85 -13.56
C PHE A 43 6.34 -3.62 -14.72
N ILE A 44 5.19 -4.32 -14.72
CA ILE A 44 4.13 -4.19 -15.75
C ILE A 44 3.41 -2.85 -15.60
N TYR A 45 2.79 -2.59 -14.44
CA TYR A 45 1.97 -1.42 -14.15
C TYR A 45 2.78 -0.26 -13.57
N HIS A 46 3.91 0.05 -14.21
CA HIS A 46 4.89 1.05 -13.76
C HIS A 46 4.35 2.49 -13.60
N HIS A 47 3.20 2.81 -14.20
CA HIS A 47 2.53 4.09 -14.05
C HIS A 47 1.77 4.21 -12.71
N LEU A 48 1.49 3.09 -12.03
CA LEU A 48 0.88 3.09 -10.72
C LEU A 48 1.92 3.48 -9.67
N THR A 49 1.63 4.50 -8.89
CA THR A 49 2.52 4.98 -7.83
C THR A 49 1.93 4.70 -6.46
N ASN A 50 2.80 4.48 -5.47
CA ASN A 50 2.39 4.38 -4.07
C ASN A 50 2.00 5.75 -3.45
N GLY A 51 1.86 6.81 -4.25
CA GLY A 51 1.63 8.18 -3.76
C GLY A 51 0.35 8.32 -2.94
N ALA A 52 -0.78 7.80 -3.46
CA ALA A 52 -2.05 7.84 -2.75
C ALA A 52 -2.00 7.06 -1.42
N LEU A 53 -1.42 5.85 -1.43
CA LEU A 53 -1.24 5.02 -0.23
C LEU A 53 -0.36 5.72 0.82
N LYS A 54 0.75 6.32 0.39
CA LYS A 54 1.64 7.12 1.25
C LYS A 54 0.90 8.31 1.84
N GLY A 55 0.11 9.03 1.04
CA GLY A 55 -0.69 10.16 1.47
C GLY A 55 -1.71 9.79 2.55
N ILE A 56 -2.47 8.71 2.34
CA ILE A 56 -3.41 8.18 3.34
C ILE A 56 -2.69 7.79 4.63
N ASN A 57 -1.59 7.03 4.54
CA ASN A 57 -0.82 6.62 5.71
C ASN A 57 -0.25 7.81 6.49
N HIS A 58 0.19 8.86 5.80
CA HIS A 58 0.64 10.10 6.45
C HIS A 58 -0.51 10.78 7.19
N LYS A 59 -1.69 10.95 6.56
CA LYS A 59 -2.88 11.53 7.20
C LYS A 59 -3.29 10.76 8.46
N ILE A 60 -3.28 9.42 8.41
CA ILE A 60 -3.58 8.56 9.57
C ILE A 60 -2.56 8.77 10.70
N LYS A 61 -1.26 8.83 10.38
CA LYS A 61 -0.21 9.08 11.37
C LYS A 61 -0.32 10.46 12.01
N VAL A 62 -0.59 11.50 11.22
CA VAL A 62 -0.81 12.88 11.70
C VAL A 62 -2.04 12.92 12.60
N LEU A 63 -3.15 12.30 12.20
CA LEU A 63 -4.37 12.23 13.00
C LEU A 63 -4.12 11.58 14.36
N LYS A 64 -3.43 10.43 14.38
CA LYS A 64 -3.10 9.73 15.64
C LYS A 64 -2.22 10.58 16.55
N ARG A 65 -1.24 11.32 15.99
CA ARG A 65 -0.34 12.20 16.73
C ARG A 65 -1.09 13.40 17.32
N ASN A 66 -1.90 14.09 16.52
CA ASN A 66 -2.62 15.30 16.95
C ASN A 66 -3.71 15.00 17.98
N ALA A 67 -4.30 13.80 17.93
CA ALA A 67 -5.30 13.37 18.91
C ALA A 67 -4.70 12.81 20.21
N TYR A 68 -3.37 12.67 20.31
CA TYR A 68 -2.68 11.97 21.41
C TYR A 68 -3.14 10.52 21.57
N GLY A 69 -3.51 9.87 20.46
CA GLY A 69 -4.14 8.56 20.45
C GLY A 69 -5.67 8.62 20.57
N TYR A 70 -6.31 7.48 20.32
CA TYR A 70 -7.77 7.34 20.43
C TYR A 70 -8.08 6.25 21.44
N ARG A 71 -9.00 6.52 22.36
CA ARG A 71 -9.50 5.52 23.32
C ARG A 71 -10.31 4.42 22.64
N HIS A 72 -11.06 4.76 21.58
CA HIS A 72 -11.90 3.82 20.84
C HIS A 72 -11.51 3.77 19.37
N PHE A 73 -11.27 2.55 18.86
CA PHE A 73 -10.89 2.33 17.47
C PHE A 73 -12.00 2.74 16.47
N SER A 74 -13.27 2.57 16.84
CA SER A 74 -14.41 3.00 16.02
C SER A 74 -14.38 4.50 15.72
N HIS A 75 -14.11 5.34 16.72
CA HIS A 75 -13.96 6.78 16.52
C HIS A 75 -12.74 7.14 15.67
N PHE A 76 -11.62 6.43 15.86
CA PHE A 76 -10.44 6.61 15.01
C PHE A 76 -10.76 6.27 13.55
N ARG A 77 -11.37 5.11 13.30
CA ARG A 77 -11.81 4.66 11.97
C ARG A 77 -12.75 5.68 11.34
N ASN A 78 -13.78 6.14 12.05
CA ASN A 78 -14.74 7.12 11.53
C ASN A 78 -14.05 8.44 11.15
N ARG A 79 -13.09 8.91 11.95
CA ARG A 79 -12.29 10.09 11.62
C ARG A 79 -11.38 9.88 10.40
N ILE A 80 -10.77 8.70 10.25
CA ILE A 80 -10.00 8.36 9.04
C ILE A 80 -10.89 8.40 7.79
N LEU A 81 -12.06 7.75 7.85
CA LEU A 81 -12.99 7.72 6.72
C LEU A 81 -13.44 9.14 6.32
N LEU A 82 -13.77 9.97 7.31
CA LEU A 82 -14.19 11.35 7.09
C LEU A 82 -13.07 12.20 6.45
N ILE A 83 -11.88 12.22 7.04
CA ILE A 83 -10.77 13.08 6.61
C ILE A 83 -10.16 12.62 5.27
N CYS A 84 -10.16 11.31 5.02
CA CYS A 84 -9.71 10.75 3.75
C CYS A 84 -10.82 10.74 2.68
N LYS A 85 -12.04 11.21 2.98
CA LYS A 85 -13.20 11.16 2.08
C LYS A 85 -13.50 9.75 1.54
N LEU A 86 -13.31 8.74 2.40
CA LEU A 86 -13.54 7.32 2.09
C LEU A 86 -14.94 6.88 2.55
N TYR A 87 -15.95 7.69 2.32
CA TYR A 87 -17.33 7.40 2.65
C TYR A 87 -18.23 7.67 1.43
N VAL A 88 -19.32 6.91 1.33
CA VAL A 88 -20.36 7.17 0.34
C VAL A 88 -21.39 8.08 1.00
N PRO A 89 -21.63 9.31 0.51
CA PRO A 89 -22.71 10.14 1.02
C PRO A 89 -24.03 9.45 0.72
N TYR A 90 -24.90 9.31 1.71
CA TYR A 90 -26.28 8.90 1.47
C TYR A 90 -26.99 10.06 0.77
N THR A 91 -27.17 9.96 -0.54
CA THR A 91 -28.04 10.85 -1.29
C THR A 91 -29.42 10.24 -1.31
N VAL A 92 -30.39 10.90 -0.65
CA VAL A 92 -31.81 10.56 -0.83
C VAL A 92 -32.13 10.78 -2.32
N PRO A 93 -32.65 9.78 -3.05
CA PRO A 93 -33.09 9.99 -4.41
C PRO A 93 -34.20 11.04 -4.40
N PHE A 94 -34.09 12.03 -5.29
CA PHE A 94 -35.02 13.16 -5.42
C PHE A 94 -36.49 12.74 -5.56
N THR A 95 -36.74 11.48 -5.95
CA THR A 95 -38.06 10.88 -6.13
C THR A 95 -38.83 10.58 -4.84
N SER A 96 -38.23 10.76 -3.66
CA SER A 96 -38.86 10.47 -2.36
C SER A 96 -39.45 11.70 -1.64
N LEU A 97 -39.40 12.89 -2.26
CA LEU A 97 -39.94 14.14 -1.71
C LEU A 97 -41.25 14.62 -2.37
N VAL A 98 -41.88 13.79 -3.21
CA VAL A 98 -43.12 14.15 -3.95
C VAL A 98 -44.25 13.13 -3.70
N ALA A 99 -44.38 12.64 -2.47
CA ALA A 99 -45.54 11.85 -2.04
C ALA A 99 -46.36 12.63 -1.01
#